data_AF-A0A4U0FH43-F1
#
_entry.id   AF-A0A4U0FH43-F1
#
_cell.length_a   1.000
_cell.length_b   1.000
_cell.length_c   1.000
_cell.angle_alpha   90.00
_cell.angle_beta   90.00
_cell.angle_gamma   90.00
#
_symmetry.space_group_name_H-M   'P 1'
#
loop_
_entity.id
_entity.type
_entity.pdbx_description
1 polymer ?
#
loop_
_entity_poly.entity_id
_entity_poly.type
_entity_poly.pdbx_seq_one_letter_code
_entity_poly.pdbx_strand_id
1 'polypeptide(L)'
;MNLADMLCYADIDQLTRIAQAYQCSCSSHSKNELIQSILTAVQRRDNLESRVEEMSGDDLRFLNSLLFENRSAYSLEELKARAAGTTAKLTQESVTAPSPAMPAAPPAAPVKSGRSRKKRTPPSSAPASPEDEARQTISRFKRFGWLFNGFSHQTRYLYQVPDDMKRSLTEALERKFRIDLQERDEPPVYRDERVLLSMDLPVFLRYVRDHDVPLTGDGAMYKRQLGQVLDLMSVQEQIPGKGGWRFGYGRRFPDYPDRFSLLYDYAYYERLIRENPDRLIVTEEGLNAADGRPGIDPSSLYRFWLRLYKGPIPNLAALAQWISRLCTGWTTTASLFGILRPLIRSYYYDTEKDVLERRVLAMMLHLGLISWGESSFGEPVVRITPQGRAIISGNALLFEDKLQMDEQLPAYGG
;
A
#
# COMPACT_ATOMS: atom_id res chain seq x y z
N MET A 1 17.34 4.51 -17.26
CA MET A 1 17.50 5.12 -18.60
C MET A 1 16.43 6.16 -18.80
N ASN A 2 16.75 7.24 -19.51
CA ASN A 2 15.81 8.32 -19.78
C ASN A 2 15.00 8.06 -21.06
N LEU A 3 13.96 8.86 -21.28
CA LEU A 3 13.06 8.75 -22.43
C LEU A 3 13.81 8.85 -23.75
N ALA A 4 14.79 9.77 -23.84
CA ALA A 4 15.61 9.96 -25.03
C ALA A 4 16.33 8.67 -25.45
N ASP A 5 16.90 7.95 -24.48
CA ASP A 5 17.57 6.69 -24.75
C ASP A 5 16.58 5.64 -25.28
N MET A 6 15.41 5.52 -24.65
CA MET A 6 14.37 4.56 -25.06
C MET A 6 13.84 4.83 -26.47
N LEU A 7 13.67 6.10 -26.85
CA LEU A 7 13.20 6.49 -28.17
C LEU A 7 14.22 6.16 -29.27
N CYS A 8 15.51 6.24 -28.98
CA CYS A 8 16.56 5.82 -29.92
C CYS A 8 16.46 4.33 -30.28
N TYR A 9 16.10 3.47 -29.32
CA TYR A 9 15.96 2.04 -29.54
C TYR A 9 14.58 1.60 -30.04
N ALA A 10 13.57 2.47 -29.96
CA ALA A 10 12.22 2.17 -30.45
C ALA A 10 12.18 2.01 -31.98
N ASP A 11 11.28 1.15 -32.46
CA ASP A 11 10.99 1.00 -33.89
C ASP A 11 10.13 2.19 -34.41
N ILE A 12 10.10 2.34 -35.73
CA ILE A 12 9.41 3.48 -36.36
C ILE A 12 7.90 3.42 -36.14
N ASP A 13 7.33 2.23 -36.00
CA ASP A 13 5.90 2.02 -35.76
C ASP A 13 5.50 2.50 -34.36
N GLN A 14 6.30 2.17 -33.34
CA GLN A 14 6.11 2.64 -31.98
C GLN A 14 6.26 4.15 -31.91
N LEU A 15 7.30 4.73 -32.53
CA LEU A 15 7.47 6.18 -32.59
C LEU A 15 6.28 6.86 -33.27
N THR A 16 5.80 6.33 -34.39
CA THR A 16 4.64 6.87 -35.10
C THR A 16 3.38 6.85 -34.24
N ARG A 17 3.12 5.75 -33.50
CA ARG A 17 1.97 5.67 -32.58
C ARG A 17 2.05 6.69 -31.45
N ILE A 18 3.25 6.92 -30.90
CA ILE A 18 3.45 7.93 -29.85
C ILE A 18 3.23 9.32 -30.46
N ALA A 19 3.87 9.65 -31.59
CA ALA A 19 3.69 10.93 -32.27
C ALA A 19 2.21 11.24 -32.58
N GLN A 20 1.46 10.24 -33.06
CA GLN A 20 0.01 10.37 -33.29
C GLN A 20 -0.78 10.63 -31.99
N ALA A 21 -0.38 10.03 -30.87
CA ALA A 21 -1.03 10.23 -29.58
C ALA A 21 -0.88 11.66 -29.03
N TYR A 22 0.20 12.34 -29.41
CA TYR A 22 0.46 13.73 -29.06
C TYR A 22 0.20 14.72 -30.20
N GLN A 23 -0.36 14.24 -31.33
CA GLN A 23 -0.64 15.05 -32.53
C GLN A 23 0.58 15.84 -33.02
N CYS A 24 1.76 15.22 -32.95
CA CYS A 24 3.01 15.79 -33.43
C CYS A 24 2.95 16.09 -34.94
N SER A 25 3.34 17.30 -35.34
CA SER A 25 3.50 17.68 -36.75
C SER A 25 4.89 17.22 -37.24
N CYS A 26 4.97 16.02 -37.79
CA CYS A 26 6.23 15.47 -38.31
C CYS A 26 6.01 14.67 -39.59
N SER A 27 7.02 14.68 -40.47
CA SER A 27 7.04 13.84 -41.66
C SER A 27 7.25 12.37 -41.25
N SER A 28 6.42 11.44 -41.75
CA SER A 28 6.43 10.03 -41.32
C SER A 28 7.69 9.24 -41.69
N HIS A 29 8.68 9.86 -42.34
CA HIS A 29 9.84 9.19 -42.94
C HIS A 29 11.18 9.43 -42.22
N SER A 30 11.28 10.37 -41.28
CA SER A 30 12.52 10.64 -40.54
C SER A 30 12.41 10.20 -39.08
N LYS A 31 13.13 9.13 -38.71
CA LYS A 31 13.19 8.63 -37.32
C LYS A 31 13.68 9.72 -36.36
N ASN A 32 14.68 10.50 -36.76
CA ASN A 32 15.22 11.57 -35.90
C ASN A 32 14.20 12.70 -35.71
N GLU A 33 13.46 13.08 -36.76
CA GLU A 33 12.40 14.10 -36.66
C GLU A 33 11.27 13.64 -35.73
N LEU A 34 10.87 12.36 -35.82
CA LEU A 34 9.91 11.75 -34.90
C LEU A 34 10.39 11.80 -33.45
N ILE A 35 11.63 11.37 -33.18
CA ILE A 35 12.20 11.38 -31.82
C ILE A 35 12.20 12.79 -31.23
N GLN A 36 12.66 13.80 -31.98
CA GLN A 36 12.72 15.18 -31.50
C GLN A 36 11.33 15.77 -31.22
N SER A 37 10.38 15.51 -32.12
CA SER A 37 8.99 15.97 -31.93
C SER A 37 8.34 15.31 -30.72
N ILE A 38 8.54 14.00 -30.53
CA ILE A 38 8.04 13.25 -29.37
C ILE A 38 8.67 13.75 -28.07
N LEU A 39 9.99 13.95 -28.01
CA LEU A 39 10.66 14.46 -26.81
C LEU A 39 10.09 15.82 -26.38
N THR A 40 9.86 16.71 -27.34
CA THR A 40 9.31 18.05 -27.11
C THR A 40 7.85 17.98 -26.62
N ALA A 41 7.05 17.04 -27.14
CA ALA A 41 5.64 16.93 -26.81
C ALA A 41 5.38 16.14 -25.51
N VAL A 42 6.01 14.98 -25.32
CA VAL A 42 5.75 14.07 -24.19
C VAL A 42 6.16 14.68 -22.86
N GLN A 43 7.29 15.39 -22.82
CA GLN A 43 7.78 16.01 -21.58
C GLN A 43 7.11 17.36 -21.28
N ARG A 44 6.26 17.87 -22.19
CA ARG A 44 5.55 19.12 -21.97
C ARG A 44 4.57 18.94 -20.81
N ARG A 45 4.68 19.83 -19.83
CA ARG A 45 3.88 19.82 -18.60
C ARG A 45 2.37 19.71 -18.87
N ASP A 46 1.85 20.57 -19.74
CA ASP A 46 0.42 20.63 -20.08
C ASP A 46 -0.12 19.28 -20.58
N ASN A 47 0.69 18.57 -21.40
CA ASN A 47 0.30 17.28 -21.96
C ASN A 47 0.26 16.19 -20.90
N LEU A 48 1.22 16.18 -19.97
CA LEU A 48 1.25 15.22 -18.87
C LEU A 48 0.10 15.44 -17.90
N GLU A 49 -0.17 16.69 -17.52
CA GLU A 49 -1.28 17.04 -16.62
C GLU A 49 -2.63 16.67 -17.23
N SER A 50 -2.90 17.07 -18.48
CA SER A 50 -4.12 16.70 -19.20
C SER A 50 -4.31 15.19 -19.28
N ARG A 51 -3.25 14.43 -19.58
CA ARG A 51 -3.33 12.96 -19.62
C ARG A 51 -3.64 12.36 -18.25
N VAL A 52 -3.03 12.85 -17.19
CA VAL A 52 -3.27 12.39 -15.82
C VAL A 52 -4.68 12.75 -15.32
N GLU A 53 -5.28 13.83 -15.83
CA GLU A 53 -6.67 14.20 -15.54
C GLU A 53 -7.68 13.29 -16.24
N GLU A 54 -7.42 12.91 -17.50
CA GLU A 54 -8.29 12.04 -18.30
C GLU A 54 -8.25 10.55 -17.91
N MET A 55 -7.32 10.15 -17.05
CA MET A 55 -7.12 8.74 -16.67
C MET A 55 -8.28 8.19 -15.84
N SER A 56 -8.66 6.94 -16.13
CA SER A 56 -9.56 6.16 -15.28
C SER A 56 -8.92 5.85 -13.92
N GLY A 57 -9.73 5.49 -12.93
CA GLY A 57 -9.23 5.07 -11.62
C GLY A 57 -8.29 3.87 -11.69
N ASP A 58 -8.53 2.93 -12.61
CA ASP A 58 -7.68 1.75 -12.78
C ASP A 58 -6.37 2.07 -13.50
N ASP A 59 -6.40 2.96 -14.51
CA ASP A 59 -5.18 3.49 -15.11
C ASP A 59 -4.33 4.23 -14.06
N LEU A 60 -4.96 5.01 -13.18
CA LEU A 60 -4.28 5.75 -12.12
C LEU A 60 -3.61 4.80 -11.12
N ARG A 61 -4.29 3.71 -10.73
CA ARG A 61 -3.71 2.68 -9.86
C ARG A 61 -2.56 1.94 -10.53
N PHE A 62 -2.71 1.61 -11.82
CA PHE A 62 -1.65 0.98 -12.59
C PHE A 62 -0.42 1.89 -12.68
N LEU A 63 -0.61 3.18 -13.00
CA LEU A 63 0.46 4.17 -12.99
C LEU A 63 1.12 4.24 -11.61
N ASN A 64 0.33 4.39 -10.55
CA ASN A 64 0.83 4.46 -9.18
C ASN A 64 1.68 3.25 -8.80
N SER A 65 1.34 2.06 -9.31
CA SER A 65 2.13 0.85 -9.08
C SER A 65 3.53 0.90 -9.70
N LEU A 66 3.81 1.81 -10.64
CA LEU A 66 5.08 1.89 -11.37
C LEU A 66 5.96 3.06 -10.91
N LEU A 67 5.39 4.11 -10.30
CA LEU A 67 6.08 5.38 -10.03
C LEU A 67 7.20 5.26 -8.99
N PHE A 68 6.95 4.55 -7.90
CA PHE A 68 7.89 4.43 -6.76
C PHE A 68 8.68 3.12 -6.75
N GLU A 69 8.65 2.38 -7.86
CA GLU A 69 9.38 1.14 -7.99
C GLU A 69 10.84 1.37 -8.38
N ASN A 70 11.75 0.75 -7.64
CA ASN A 70 13.19 0.77 -7.96
C ASN A 70 13.54 -0.10 -9.17
N ARG A 71 12.65 -1.02 -9.57
CA ARG A 71 12.86 -1.89 -10.74
C ARG A 71 12.72 -1.09 -12.04
N SER A 72 13.66 -1.32 -12.94
CA SER A 72 13.71 -0.73 -14.27
C SER A 72 12.99 -1.57 -15.34
N ALA A 73 12.72 -2.85 -15.06
CA ALA A 73 12.14 -3.79 -16.02
C ALA A 73 11.05 -4.68 -15.40
N TYR A 74 10.01 -4.98 -16.18
CA TYR A 74 8.81 -5.73 -15.78
C TYR A 74 8.49 -6.81 -16.82
N SER A 75 7.98 -7.97 -16.40
CA SER A 75 7.41 -8.94 -17.34
C SER A 75 5.99 -8.55 -17.75
N LEU A 76 5.48 -9.09 -18.86
CA LEU A 76 4.09 -8.87 -19.27
C LEU A 76 3.10 -9.36 -18.21
N GLU A 77 3.37 -10.53 -17.61
CA GLU A 77 2.51 -11.12 -16.58
C GLU A 77 2.48 -10.26 -15.31
N GLU A 78 3.62 -9.68 -14.94
CA GLU A 78 3.67 -8.73 -13.83
C GLU A 78 2.87 -7.46 -14.11
N LEU A 79 2.99 -6.88 -15.31
CA LEU A 79 2.20 -5.70 -15.67
C LEU A 79 0.70 -6.01 -15.72
N LYS A 80 0.31 -7.19 -16.22
CA LYS A 80 -1.09 -7.63 -16.18
C LYS A 80 -1.60 -7.76 -14.75
N ALA A 81 -0.82 -8.37 -13.87
CA ALA A 81 -1.18 -8.53 -12.46
C ALA A 81 -1.32 -7.18 -11.74
N ARG A 82 -0.46 -6.20 -12.06
CA ARG A 82 -0.57 -4.83 -11.55
C ARG A 82 -1.80 -4.11 -12.11
N ALA A 83 -2.08 -4.24 -13.41
CA ALA A 83 -3.18 -3.56 -14.09
C ALA A 83 -4.56 -4.12 -13.71
N ALA A 84 -4.69 -5.44 -13.58
CA ALA A 84 -5.94 -6.08 -13.12
C ALA A 84 -6.28 -5.74 -11.65
N GLY A 85 -5.35 -5.10 -10.93
CA GLY A 85 -5.33 -5.05 -9.48
C GLY A 85 -5.14 -6.45 -8.90
N THR A 86 -4.64 -6.56 -7.67
CA THR A 86 -4.51 -7.84 -6.94
C THR A 86 -5.87 -8.48 -6.59
N THR A 87 -6.94 -8.11 -7.31
CA THR A 87 -8.33 -8.54 -7.17
C THR A 87 -8.57 -10.00 -7.59
N ALA A 88 -7.79 -10.55 -8.52
CA ALA A 88 -8.05 -11.90 -9.01
C ALA A 88 -7.93 -13.01 -7.96
N LYS A 89 -7.15 -12.80 -6.88
CA LYS A 89 -7.03 -13.79 -5.79
C LYS A 89 -8.03 -13.58 -4.64
N LEU A 90 -8.40 -12.34 -4.34
CA LEU A 90 -9.26 -12.02 -3.20
C LEU A 90 -10.76 -12.18 -3.50
N THR A 91 -11.15 -12.15 -4.78
CA THR A 91 -12.57 -12.28 -5.17
C THR A 91 -13.05 -13.74 -5.20
N GLN A 92 -12.15 -14.73 -5.21
CA GLN A 92 -12.54 -16.14 -5.14
C GLN A 92 -12.83 -16.61 -3.71
N GLU A 93 -12.25 -15.97 -2.69
CA GLU A 93 -12.52 -16.30 -1.27
C GLU A 93 -13.70 -15.50 -0.69
N SER A 94 -14.06 -14.36 -1.28
CA SER A 94 -15.13 -13.49 -0.77
C SER A 94 -16.55 -13.94 -1.09
N VAL A 95 -16.75 -14.96 -1.93
CA VAL A 95 -18.08 -15.50 -2.25
C VAL A 95 -18.54 -16.57 -1.24
N THR A 96 -17.69 -17.00 -0.30
CA THR A 96 -17.96 -18.12 0.62
C THR A 96 -18.04 -17.75 2.10
N ALA A 97 -18.10 -16.46 2.47
CA ALA A 97 -18.32 -16.08 3.87
C ALA A 97 -19.83 -15.99 4.20
N PRO A 98 -20.35 -16.73 5.19
CA PRO A 98 -21.75 -16.65 5.58
C PRO A 98 -22.06 -15.31 6.27
N SER A 99 -23.14 -14.66 5.83
CA SER A 99 -23.70 -13.48 6.48
C SER A 99 -24.23 -13.85 7.88
N PRO A 100 -23.99 -13.07 8.95
CA PRO A 100 -24.54 -13.36 10.27
C PRO A 100 -26.06 -13.18 10.27
N ALA A 101 -26.76 -14.25 10.63
CA ALA A 101 -28.21 -14.34 10.64
C ALA A 101 -28.86 -13.33 11.60
N MET A 102 -29.73 -12.46 11.08
CA MET A 102 -30.81 -11.86 11.85
C MET A 102 -32.02 -12.82 11.89
N PRO A 103 -32.78 -12.88 12.99
CA PRO A 103 -33.88 -13.84 13.14
C PRO A 103 -35.07 -13.54 12.22
N ALA A 104 -35.56 -14.60 11.58
CA ALA A 104 -36.61 -14.58 10.55
C ALA A 104 -38.01 -14.28 11.12
N ALA A 105 -38.77 -13.46 10.40
CA ALA A 105 -40.23 -13.35 10.50
C ALA A 105 -40.90 -14.38 9.55
N PRO A 106 -42.11 -14.89 9.88
CA PRO A 106 -42.69 -16.07 9.22
C PRO A 106 -43.27 -15.80 7.81
N PRO A 107 -43.43 -16.84 6.97
CA PRO A 107 -43.67 -16.69 5.53
C PRO A 107 -45.16 -16.53 5.17
N ALA A 108 -45.44 -15.71 4.16
CA ALA A 108 -46.71 -15.64 3.45
C ALA A 108 -46.64 -16.40 2.11
N ALA A 109 -47.80 -16.95 1.72
CA ALA A 109 -48.03 -17.96 0.69
C ALA A 109 -47.75 -17.55 -0.79
N PRO A 110 -47.66 -18.50 -1.74
CA PRO A 110 -47.21 -18.24 -3.11
C PRO A 110 -48.38 -17.91 -4.06
N VAL A 111 -48.16 -16.98 -5.00
CA VAL A 111 -49.06 -16.71 -6.13
C VAL A 111 -48.34 -16.95 -7.47
N LYS A 112 -49.10 -17.52 -8.40
CA LYS A 112 -48.68 -18.21 -9.63
C LYS A 112 -48.37 -17.27 -10.81
N SER A 113 -47.39 -17.72 -11.60
CA SER A 113 -47.20 -17.63 -13.06
C SER A 113 -47.86 -16.50 -13.89
N GLY A 114 -47.03 -15.74 -14.61
CA GLY A 114 -47.40 -15.00 -15.81
C GLY A 114 -46.29 -15.05 -16.86
N ARG A 115 -46.53 -15.70 -18.00
CA ARG A 115 -45.67 -15.79 -19.18
C ARG A 115 -45.74 -14.48 -19.97
N SER A 116 -44.60 -13.82 -20.24
CA SER A 116 -44.54 -12.72 -21.22
C SER A 116 -43.27 -12.75 -22.09
N ARG A 117 -43.50 -13.17 -23.33
CA ARG A 117 -42.84 -12.85 -24.63
C ARG A 117 -41.47 -12.14 -24.61
N LYS A 118 -40.46 -12.87 -25.08
CA LYS A 118 -39.08 -12.42 -25.39
C LYS A 118 -39.07 -11.54 -26.66
N LYS A 119 -38.77 -10.25 -26.51
CA LYS A 119 -38.46 -9.31 -27.62
C LYS A 119 -36.93 -9.28 -27.77
N ARG A 120 -36.42 -9.54 -28.98
CA ARG A 120 -34.99 -9.52 -29.32
C ARG A 120 -34.47 -8.08 -29.31
N THR A 121 -33.42 -7.83 -28.54
CA THR A 121 -32.58 -6.63 -28.57
C THR A 121 -31.18 -7.06 -29.06
N PRO A 122 -30.41 -6.22 -29.78
CA PRO A 122 -29.15 -6.61 -30.44
C PRO A 122 -28.06 -6.99 -29.43
N PRO A 123 -26.99 -7.70 -29.85
CA PRO A 123 -25.98 -8.20 -28.93
C PRO A 123 -25.21 -7.03 -28.30
N SER A 124 -25.45 -6.80 -27.01
CA SER A 124 -24.54 -6.05 -26.15
C SER A 124 -23.23 -6.83 -26.10
N SER A 125 -22.13 -6.18 -26.46
CA SER A 125 -20.76 -6.69 -26.29
C SER A 125 -20.59 -7.24 -24.88
N ALA A 126 -20.09 -8.47 -24.78
CA ALA A 126 -19.76 -9.09 -23.51
C ALA A 126 -18.82 -8.16 -22.71
N PRO A 127 -18.96 -8.07 -21.38
CA PRO A 127 -18.00 -7.33 -20.56
C PRO A 127 -16.61 -7.89 -20.83
N ALA A 128 -15.68 -6.99 -21.17
CA ALA A 128 -14.28 -7.35 -21.43
C ALA A 128 -13.73 -8.10 -20.22
N SER A 129 -12.95 -9.16 -20.45
CA SER A 129 -12.34 -9.88 -19.34
C SER A 129 -11.33 -8.98 -18.62
N PRO A 130 -11.06 -9.16 -17.31
CA PRO A 130 -10.04 -8.38 -16.59
C PRO A 130 -8.66 -8.42 -17.26
N GLU A 131 -8.36 -9.51 -17.98
CA GLU A 131 -7.14 -9.61 -18.78
C GLU A 131 -7.15 -8.70 -20.01
N ASP A 132 -8.29 -8.55 -20.68
CA ASP A 132 -8.42 -7.67 -21.85
C ASP A 132 -8.26 -6.20 -21.44
N GLU A 133 -8.83 -5.82 -20.30
CA GLU A 133 -8.68 -4.48 -19.73
C GLU A 133 -7.23 -4.20 -19.31
N ALA A 134 -6.56 -5.17 -18.71
CA ALA A 134 -5.13 -5.08 -18.39
C ALA A 134 -4.27 -4.88 -19.65
N ARG A 135 -4.54 -5.65 -20.72
CA ARG A 135 -3.84 -5.50 -22.01
C ARG A 135 -4.12 -4.15 -22.69
N GLN A 136 -5.34 -3.64 -22.56
CA GLN A 136 -5.71 -2.32 -23.06
C GLN A 136 -4.97 -1.22 -22.30
N THR A 137 -4.90 -1.31 -20.97
CA THR A 137 -4.15 -0.39 -20.10
C THR A 137 -2.67 -0.35 -20.48
N ILE A 138 -2.02 -1.51 -20.61
CA ILE A 138 -0.62 -1.61 -21.05
C ILE A 138 -0.45 -0.97 -22.44
N SER A 139 -1.38 -1.25 -23.36
CA SER A 139 -1.34 -0.70 -24.72
C SER A 139 -1.51 0.83 -24.75
N ARG A 140 -2.36 1.40 -23.86
CA ARG A 140 -2.49 2.85 -23.67
C ARG A 140 -1.17 3.46 -23.21
N PHE A 141 -0.52 2.87 -22.21
CA PHE A 141 0.75 3.39 -21.66
C PHE A 141 1.90 3.33 -22.67
N LYS A 142 1.93 2.29 -23.52
CA LYS A 142 2.86 2.24 -24.66
C LYS A 142 2.59 3.35 -25.67
N ARG A 143 1.31 3.60 -25.99
CA ARG A 143 0.90 4.66 -26.90
C ARG A 143 1.24 6.06 -26.36
N PHE A 144 1.17 6.26 -25.04
CA PHE A 144 1.59 7.50 -24.41
C PHE A 144 3.11 7.68 -24.34
N GLY A 145 3.90 6.68 -24.72
CA GLY A 145 5.35 6.74 -24.58
C GLY A 145 5.80 6.71 -23.12
N TRP A 146 5.00 6.12 -22.23
CA TRP A 146 5.34 5.93 -20.81
C TRP A 146 5.89 4.52 -20.54
N LEU A 147 5.67 3.58 -21.46
CA LEU A 147 6.12 2.20 -21.34
C LEU A 147 6.76 1.74 -22.66
N PHE A 148 7.94 1.13 -22.57
CA PHE A 148 8.72 0.64 -23.71
C PHE A 148 9.03 -0.84 -23.56
N ASN A 149 9.30 -1.53 -24.65
CA ASN A 149 9.93 -2.85 -24.58
C ASN A 149 11.43 -2.67 -24.29
N GLY A 150 12.07 -3.64 -23.65
CA GLY A 150 13.52 -3.67 -23.55
C GLY A 150 14.19 -3.84 -24.92
N PHE A 151 15.43 -3.41 -25.02
CA PHE A 151 16.16 -3.29 -26.29
C PHE A 151 17.29 -4.32 -26.42
N SER A 152 17.80 -4.85 -25.30
CA SER A 152 18.85 -5.87 -25.32
C SER A 152 18.26 -7.26 -25.59
N HIS A 153 19.07 -8.19 -26.13
CA HIS A 153 18.65 -9.58 -26.33
C HIS A 153 18.08 -10.23 -25.06
N GLN A 154 18.59 -9.84 -23.89
CA GLN A 154 18.14 -10.34 -22.60
C GLN A 154 16.85 -9.64 -22.09
N THR A 155 16.56 -8.42 -22.55
CA THR A 155 15.44 -7.60 -22.04
C THR A 155 14.31 -7.40 -23.05
N ARG A 156 14.42 -7.92 -24.28
CA ARG A 156 13.46 -7.72 -25.38
C ARG A 156 12.01 -8.08 -25.02
N TYR A 157 11.82 -9.02 -24.10
CA TYR A 157 10.50 -9.47 -23.62
C TYR A 157 10.03 -8.77 -22.34
N LEU A 158 10.86 -7.88 -21.80
CA LEU A 158 10.55 -7.06 -20.63
C LEU A 158 10.09 -5.68 -21.06
N TYR A 159 9.39 -5.02 -20.15
CA TYR A 159 8.89 -3.66 -20.31
C TYR A 159 9.62 -2.71 -19.36
N GLN A 160 9.88 -1.49 -19.80
CA GLN A 160 10.61 -0.49 -19.02
C GLN A 160 9.86 0.84 -19.06
N VAL A 161 9.89 1.56 -17.93
CA VAL A 161 9.38 2.93 -17.80
C VAL A 161 10.58 3.85 -17.68
N PRO A 162 10.72 4.90 -18.51
CA PRO A 162 11.85 5.82 -18.42
C PRO A 162 11.89 6.56 -17.07
N ASP A 163 13.10 6.77 -16.53
CA ASP A 163 13.26 7.33 -15.17
C ASP A 163 12.82 8.80 -15.07
N ASP A 164 13.18 9.60 -16.08
CA ASP A 164 12.70 10.97 -16.26
C ASP A 164 11.19 11.04 -16.42
N MET A 165 10.58 10.02 -17.03
CA MET A 165 9.14 9.91 -17.13
C MET A 165 8.47 9.57 -15.81
N LYS A 166 9.00 8.63 -15.03
CA LYS A 166 8.53 8.37 -13.66
C LYS A 166 8.57 9.65 -12.83
N ARG A 167 9.67 10.40 -12.88
CA ARG A 167 9.79 11.68 -12.15
C ARG A 167 8.73 12.69 -12.60
N SER A 168 8.62 12.94 -13.91
CA SER A 168 7.68 13.94 -14.45
C SER A 168 6.22 13.59 -14.18
N LEU A 169 5.86 12.30 -14.27
CA LEU A 169 4.51 11.81 -13.94
C LEU A 169 4.21 11.91 -12.44
N THR A 170 5.21 11.60 -11.59
CA THR A 170 5.08 11.79 -10.13
C THR A 170 4.84 13.25 -9.79
N GLU A 171 5.58 14.17 -10.40
CA GLU A 171 5.40 15.60 -10.19
C GLU A 171 4.05 16.12 -10.71
N ALA A 172 3.57 15.61 -11.85
CA ALA A 172 2.25 15.96 -12.38
C ALA A 172 1.12 15.52 -11.45
N LEU A 173 1.20 14.29 -10.94
CA LEU A 173 0.25 13.79 -9.95
C LEU A 173 0.33 14.54 -8.62
N GLU A 174 1.54 14.85 -8.15
CA GLU A 174 1.71 15.65 -6.94
C GLU A 174 1.04 17.02 -7.08
N ARG A 175 1.25 17.70 -8.21
CA ARG A 175 0.59 18.97 -8.50
C ARG A 175 -0.92 18.84 -8.49
N LYS A 176 -1.47 17.82 -9.17
CA LYS A 176 -2.92 17.53 -9.17
C LYS A 176 -3.44 17.33 -7.74
N PHE A 177 -2.77 16.51 -6.94
CA PHE A 177 -3.17 16.24 -5.57
C PHE A 177 -3.09 17.46 -4.67
N ARG A 178 -2.10 18.35 -4.88
CA ARG A 178 -1.97 19.58 -4.09
C ARG A 178 -3.08 20.60 -4.33
N ILE A 179 -3.78 20.55 -5.47
CA ILE A 179 -4.90 21.48 -5.75
C ILE A 179 -6.03 21.32 -4.72
N ASP A 180 -6.34 20.08 -4.36
CA ASP A 180 -7.42 19.75 -3.42
C ASP A 180 -6.92 19.51 -1.98
N LEU A 181 -5.60 19.63 -1.76
CA LEU A 181 -5.00 19.42 -0.45
C LEU A 181 -5.23 20.64 0.45
N GLN A 182 -5.74 20.39 1.65
CA GLN A 182 -5.96 21.44 2.63
C GLN A 182 -4.88 21.39 3.70
N GLU A 183 -4.11 22.46 3.79
CA GLU A 183 -3.14 22.69 4.85
C GLU A 183 -3.74 23.59 5.94
N ARG A 184 -3.18 23.47 7.15
CA ARG A 184 -3.50 24.26 8.33
C ARG A 184 -2.21 24.78 8.95
N ASP A 185 -2.35 25.76 9.83
CA ASP A 185 -1.27 26.18 10.70
C ASP A 185 -0.88 25.05 11.67
N GLU A 186 0.27 25.22 12.31
CA GLU A 186 0.74 24.28 13.32
C GLU A 186 -0.28 24.13 14.46
N PRO A 187 -0.72 22.90 14.76
CA PRO A 187 -1.67 22.65 15.82
C PRO A 187 -1.06 22.98 17.19
N PRO A 188 -1.88 23.43 18.17
CA PRO A 188 -1.39 23.77 19.51
C PRO A 188 -0.81 22.57 20.25
N VAL A 189 -1.34 21.37 19.99
CA VAL A 189 -0.85 20.10 20.54
C VAL A 189 -0.87 19.06 19.43
N TYR A 190 0.21 18.28 19.35
CA TYR A 190 0.30 17.13 18.47
C TYR A 190 1.10 16.00 19.12
N ARG A 191 0.84 14.78 18.65
CA ARG A 191 1.55 13.56 19.02
C ARG A 191 2.66 13.30 18.01
N ASP A 192 3.85 12.97 18.52
CA ASP A 192 5.03 12.60 17.74
C ASP A 192 5.76 11.47 18.50
N GLU A 193 5.76 10.27 17.93
CA GLU A 193 6.32 9.07 18.59
C GLU A 193 7.76 8.79 18.21
N ARG A 194 8.34 9.47 17.20
CA ARG A 194 9.75 9.33 16.79
C ARG A 194 10.29 7.88 16.89
N VAL A 195 11.25 7.64 17.78
CA VAL A 195 11.92 6.34 17.96
C VAL A 195 11.30 5.47 19.06
N LEU A 196 10.15 5.86 19.62
CA LEU A 196 9.56 5.18 20.79
C LEU A 196 9.28 3.70 20.52
N LEU A 197 8.83 3.32 19.32
CA LEU A 197 8.58 1.90 19.01
C LEU A 197 9.86 1.06 19.03
N SER A 198 10.94 1.57 18.42
CA SER A 198 12.24 0.91 18.48
C SER A 198 12.83 0.87 19.89
N MET A 199 12.55 1.87 20.73
CA MET A 199 12.99 1.92 22.13
C MET A 199 12.21 0.96 23.03
N ASP A 200 10.94 0.73 22.72
CA ASP A 200 10.08 -0.18 23.49
C ASP A 200 10.42 -1.65 23.23
N LEU A 201 11.07 -2.00 22.11
CA LEU A 201 11.47 -3.39 21.84
C LEU A 201 12.42 -3.94 22.92
N PRO A 202 13.56 -3.30 23.26
CA PRO A 202 14.38 -3.74 24.40
C PRO A 202 13.64 -3.77 25.73
N VAL A 203 12.67 -2.88 25.96
CA VAL A 203 11.85 -2.88 27.19
C VAL A 203 11.03 -4.16 27.28
N PHE A 204 10.35 -4.52 26.19
CA PHE A 204 9.60 -5.78 26.10
C PHE A 204 10.52 -7.00 26.28
N LEU A 205 11.67 -7.03 25.61
CA LEU A 205 12.60 -8.16 25.72
C LEU A 205 13.16 -8.33 27.14
N ARG A 206 13.49 -7.22 27.84
CA ARG A 206 13.88 -7.26 29.25
C ARG A 206 12.76 -7.78 30.14
N TYR A 207 11.51 -7.36 29.90
CA TYR A 207 10.38 -7.88 30.64
C TYR A 207 10.28 -9.41 30.51
N VAL A 208 10.36 -9.95 29.29
CA VAL A 208 10.32 -11.40 29.03
C VAL A 208 11.52 -12.14 29.63
N ARG A 209 12.71 -11.51 29.64
CA ARG A 209 13.92 -12.07 30.28
C ARG A 209 13.74 -12.19 31.80
N ASP A 210 13.18 -11.16 32.42
CA ASP A 210 13.21 -10.97 33.87
C ASP A 210 11.97 -11.56 34.57
N HIS A 211 10.94 -12.00 33.81
CA HIS A 211 9.68 -12.53 34.34
C HIS A 211 9.31 -13.86 33.70
N ASP A 212 8.59 -14.71 34.44
CA ASP A 212 7.94 -15.88 33.87
C ASP A 212 6.68 -15.45 33.11
N VAL A 213 6.70 -15.62 31.78
CA VAL A 213 5.63 -15.20 30.87
C VAL A 213 4.92 -16.44 30.31
N PRO A 214 3.94 -17.00 31.03
CA PRO A 214 3.18 -18.14 30.51
C PRO A 214 2.35 -17.72 29.30
N LEU A 215 2.18 -18.65 28.37
CA LEU A 215 1.31 -18.48 27.21
C LEU A 215 0.00 -19.25 27.40
N THR A 216 -1.08 -18.74 26.82
CA THR A 216 -2.35 -19.43 26.69
C THR A 216 -2.23 -20.58 25.69
N GLY A 217 -3.23 -21.47 25.63
CA GLY A 217 -3.25 -22.56 24.64
C GLY A 217 -3.17 -22.07 23.18
N ASP A 218 -3.63 -20.85 22.92
CA ASP A 218 -3.56 -20.19 21.61
C ASP A 218 -2.24 -19.41 21.40
N GLY A 219 -1.32 -19.45 22.36
CA GLY A 219 0.00 -18.83 22.30
C GLY A 219 0.05 -17.33 22.62
N ALA A 220 -1.03 -16.74 23.11
CA ALA A 220 -1.07 -15.34 23.55
C ALA A 220 -0.68 -15.20 25.04
N MET A 221 -0.07 -14.08 25.41
CA MET A 221 0.20 -13.73 26.81
C MET A 221 -1.11 -13.57 27.59
N TYR A 222 -1.12 -14.04 28.84
CA TYR A 222 -2.23 -13.76 29.74
C TYR A 222 -2.38 -12.26 30.00
N LYS A 223 -3.63 -11.82 30.24
CA LYS A 223 -3.97 -10.39 30.43
C LYS A 223 -3.14 -9.68 31.49
N ARG A 224 -2.73 -10.37 32.55
CA ARG A 224 -1.90 -9.79 33.61
C ARG A 224 -0.51 -9.42 33.07
N GLN A 225 0.16 -10.35 32.41
CA GLN A 225 1.47 -10.12 31.81
C GLN A 225 1.38 -9.07 30.70
N LEU A 226 0.38 -9.18 29.82
CA LEU A 226 0.14 -8.17 28.78
C LEU A 226 -0.05 -6.76 29.38
N GLY A 227 -0.87 -6.62 30.43
CA GLY A 227 -1.05 -5.33 31.11
C GLY A 227 0.25 -4.77 31.68
N GLN A 228 1.02 -5.61 32.37
CA GLN A 228 2.33 -5.21 32.90
C GLN A 228 3.31 -4.78 31.81
N VAL A 229 3.33 -5.46 30.65
CA VAL A 229 4.14 -5.06 29.51
C VAL A 229 3.68 -3.71 28.95
N LEU A 230 2.37 -3.54 28.74
CA LEU A 230 1.81 -2.30 28.19
C LEU A 230 2.07 -1.10 29.11
N ASP A 231 2.00 -1.28 30.42
CA ASP A 231 2.32 -0.26 31.42
C ASP A 231 3.78 0.23 31.32
N LEU A 232 4.70 -0.60 30.81
CA LEU A 232 6.10 -0.25 30.59
C LEU A 232 6.37 0.42 29.24
N MET A 233 5.43 0.37 28.30
CA MET A 233 5.62 0.95 26.97
C MET A 233 5.59 2.47 27.03
N SER A 234 6.37 3.11 26.17
CA SER A 234 6.38 4.58 26.03
C SER A 234 5.04 5.12 25.55
N VAL A 235 4.24 4.28 24.88
CA VAL A 235 2.89 4.58 24.42
C VAL A 235 1.94 3.57 25.04
N GLN A 236 1.01 4.08 25.85
CA GLN A 236 0.03 3.27 26.57
C GLN A 236 -1.11 2.89 25.63
N GLU A 237 -1.36 1.58 25.50
CA GLU A 237 -2.47 1.02 24.74
C GLU A 237 -3.39 0.21 25.65
N GLN A 238 -4.68 0.16 25.30
CA GLN A 238 -5.66 -0.60 26.08
C GLN A 238 -5.66 -2.07 25.69
N ILE A 239 -5.70 -2.96 26.68
CA ILE A 239 -5.88 -4.41 26.43
C ILE A 239 -7.19 -4.63 25.66
N PRO A 240 -7.17 -5.39 24.56
CA PRO A 240 -8.38 -5.72 23.81
C PRO A 240 -9.47 -6.34 24.70
N GLY A 241 -10.69 -5.82 24.56
CA GLY A 241 -11.86 -6.30 25.32
C GLY A 241 -12.21 -7.76 25.00
N LYS A 242 -12.73 -8.51 25.97
CA LYS A 242 -13.27 -9.86 25.71
C LYS A 242 -14.60 -9.72 24.94
N GLY A 243 -14.73 -10.40 23.80
CA GLY A 243 -15.97 -10.44 23.01
C GLY A 243 -16.20 -9.26 22.08
N GLY A 244 -15.28 -8.28 22.03
CA GLY A 244 -15.26 -7.28 20.97
C GLY A 244 -14.66 -7.87 19.71
N TRP A 245 -15.46 -8.00 18.65
CA TRP A 245 -14.93 -8.39 17.35
C TRP A 245 -13.87 -7.37 16.89
N ARG A 246 -12.66 -7.85 16.58
CA ARG A 246 -11.52 -7.04 16.12
C ARG A 246 -10.99 -7.61 14.82
N PHE A 247 -10.68 -6.72 13.89
CA PHE A 247 -10.05 -7.04 12.62
C PHE A 247 -8.79 -6.18 12.47
N GLY A 248 -7.75 -6.74 11.86
CA GLY A 248 -6.49 -6.06 11.58
C GLY A 248 -5.42 -7.03 11.10
N TYR A 249 -4.18 -6.56 11.05
CA TYR A 249 -3.11 -7.24 10.33
C TYR A 249 -1.96 -7.59 11.28
N GLY A 250 -1.45 -8.81 11.16
CA GLY A 250 -0.46 -9.37 12.09
C GLY A 250 -0.90 -10.73 12.60
N ARG A 251 0.07 -11.53 13.07
CA ARG A 251 -0.21 -12.84 13.68
C ARG A 251 -0.92 -12.67 15.01
N ARG A 252 -0.45 -11.71 15.82
CA ARG A 252 -0.98 -11.46 17.18
C ARG A 252 -1.91 -10.25 17.28
N PHE A 253 -2.37 -9.73 16.15
CA PHE A 253 -3.32 -8.61 16.14
C PHE A 253 -4.62 -8.90 16.91
N PRO A 254 -5.23 -10.10 16.82
CA PRO A 254 -6.45 -10.40 17.58
C PRO A 254 -6.24 -10.26 19.10
N ASP A 255 -5.05 -10.68 19.57
CA ASP A 255 -4.71 -10.79 20.98
C ASP A 255 -4.18 -9.48 21.59
N TYR A 256 -3.49 -8.69 20.77
CA TYR A 256 -2.73 -7.52 21.21
C TYR A 256 -3.22 -6.20 20.57
N PRO A 257 -2.96 -5.05 21.22
CA PRO A 257 -3.16 -3.74 20.60
C PRO A 257 -2.32 -3.55 19.33
N ASP A 258 -2.67 -2.58 18.50
CA ASP A 258 -2.13 -2.41 17.15
C ASP A 258 -0.60 -2.19 17.15
N ARG A 259 -0.09 -1.29 18.00
CA ARG A 259 1.34 -0.99 18.07
C ARG A 259 2.11 -2.13 18.75
N PHE A 260 1.62 -2.65 19.87
CA PHE A 260 2.25 -3.78 20.55
C PHE A 260 2.25 -5.06 19.71
N SER A 261 1.20 -5.33 18.94
CA SER A 261 1.14 -6.47 18.02
C SER A 261 2.23 -6.38 16.96
N LEU A 262 2.46 -5.21 16.36
CA LEU A 262 3.54 -5.02 15.39
C LEU A 262 4.91 -5.28 16.03
N LEU A 263 5.12 -4.75 17.24
CA LEU A 263 6.36 -4.93 18.01
C LEU A 263 6.62 -6.41 18.31
N TYR A 264 5.60 -7.11 18.78
CA TYR A 264 5.67 -8.52 19.12
C TYR A 264 5.91 -9.40 17.89
N ASP A 265 5.19 -9.15 16.79
CA ASP A 265 5.37 -9.89 15.55
C ASP A 265 6.77 -9.65 14.94
N TYR A 266 7.30 -8.43 15.08
CA TYR A 266 8.68 -8.11 14.70
C TYR A 266 9.69 -8.88 15.55
N ALA A 267 9.53 -8.88 16.87
CA ALA A 267 10.42 -9.62 17.78
C ALA A 267 10.42 -11.13 17.47
N TYR A 268 9.27 -11.69 17.11
CA TYR A 268 9.16 -13.07 16.68
C TYR A 268 9.85 -13.31 15.33
N TYR A 269 9.62 -12.43 14.34
CA TYR A 269 10.22 -12.52 13.01
C TYR A 269 11.75 -12.54 13.04
N GLU A 270 12.32 -11.59 13.78
CA GLU A 270 13.75 -11.41 13.97
C GLU A 270 14.33 -12.42 14.99
N ARG A 271 13.54 -13.43 15.40
CA ARG A 271 13.93 -14.50 16.31
C ARG A 271 14.46 -14.01 17.66
N LEU A 272 14.02 -12.84 18.11
CA LEU A 272 14.36 -12.27 19.43
C LEU A 272 13.58 -12.96 20.56
N ILE A 273 12.40 -13.48 20.24
CA ILE A 273 11.57 -14.28 21.13
C ILE A 273 11.23 -15.61 20.48
N ARG A 274 10.90 -16.61 21.31
CA ARG A 274 10.36 -17.90 20.88
C ARG A 274 9.14 -18.24 21.72
N GLU A 275 8.07 -18.61 21.03
CA GLU A 275 6.84 -19.12 21.64
C GLU A 275 7.02 -20.63 21.88
N ASN A 276 7.19 -21.04 23.14
CA ASN A 276 7.10 -22.45 23.53
C ASN A 276 5.64 -22.76 23.94
N PRO A 277 5.23 -24.05 23.99
CA PRO A 277 3.85 -24.41 24.30
C PRO A 277 3.31 -23.86 25.63
N ASP A 278 4.16 -23.66 26.63
CA ASP A 278 3.79 -23.22 27.98
C ASP A 278 4.21 -21.78 28.31
N ARG A 279 5.22 -21.24 27.61
CA ARG A 279 5.83 -19.94 27.97
C ARG A 279 6.48 -19.23 26.79
N LEU A 280 6.62 -17.92 26.92
CA LEU A 280 7.42 -17.10 26.04
C LEU A 280 8.84 -17.03 26.56
N ILE A 281 9.82 -17.27 25.70
CA ILE A 281 11.24 -17.13 26.05
C ILE A 281 11.92 -16.11 25.16
N VAL A 282 12.88 -15.39 25.73
CA VAL A 282 13.82 -14.57 24.97
C VAL A 282 14.95 -15.48 24.43
N THR A 283 15.37 -15.27 23.19
CA THR A 283 16.48 -16.03 22.59
C THR A 283 17.83 -15.38 22.93
N GLU A 284 18.96 -16.00 22.55
CA GLU A 284 20.27 -15.35 22.72
C GLU A 284 20.37 -14.02 21.96
N GLU A 285 19.82 -13.94 20.74
CA GLU A 285 19.74 -12.70 19.97
C GLU A 285 18.85 -11.66 20.68
N GLY A 286 17.73 -12.12 21.25
CA GLY A 286 16.85 -11.28 22.07
C GLY A 286 17.50 -10.76 23.34
N LEU A 287 18.36 -11.56 24.00
CA LEU A 287 19.11 -11.14 25.18
C LEU A 287 20.07 -10.00 24.85
N ASN A 288 20.81 -10.13 23.74
CA ASN A 288 21.69 -9.07 23.26
C ASN A 288 20.90 -7.78 22.96
N ALA A 289 19.76 -7.91 22.27
CA ALA A 289 18.88 -6.78 21.97
C ALA A 289 18.26 -6.16 23.23
N ALA A 290 17.94 -6.96 24.26
CA ALA A 290 17.45 -6.48 25.57
C ALA A 290 18.47 -5.59 26.28
N ASP A 291 19.76 -5.88 26.11
CA ASP A 291 20.88 -5.07 26.59
C ASP A 291 21.24 -3.89 25.65
N GLY A 292 20.46 -3.70 24.59
CA GLY A 292 20.59 -2.61 23.62
C GLY A 292 21.67 -2.84 22.55
N ARG A 293 22.05 -4.10 22.28
CA ARG A 293 23.13 -4.44 21.36
C ARG A 293 22.71 -5.45 20.29
N PRO A 294 22.80 -5.13 18.99
CA PRO A 294 22.92 -3.78 18.42
C PRO A 294 21.66 -2.95 18.70
N GLY A 295 21.75 -1.62 18.56
CA GLY A 295 20.57 -0.77 18.58
C GLY A 295 19.58 -1.15 17.47
N ILE A 296 18.29 -1.04 17.75
CA ILE A 296 17.23 -1.38 16.80
C ILE A 296 17.09 -0.25 15.77
N ASP A 297 17.34 -0.56 14.50
CA ASP A 297 17.16 0.39 13.39
C ASP A 297 15.67 0.62 13.12
N PRO A 298 15.14 1.85 13.24
CA PRO A 298 13.74 2.14 12.91
C PRO A 298 13.35 1.76 11.47
N SER A 299 14.32 1.73 10.55
CA SER A 299 14.09 1.34 9.15
C SER A 299 13.81 -0.15 8.98
N SER A 300 14.28 -1.02 9.90
CA SER A 300 13.93 -2.45 9.88
C SER A 300 12.47 -2.67 10.24
N LEU A 301 11.97 -1.96 11.27
CA LEU A 301 10.55 -1.97 11.67
C LEU A 301 9.65 -1.46 10.54
N TYR A 302 10.03 -0.38 9.85
CA TYR A 302 9.30 0.11 8.68
C TYR A 302 9.24 -0.95 7.57
N ARG A 303 10.37 -1.57 7.20
CA ARG A 303 10.40 -2.63 6.19
C ARG A 303 9.57 -3.84 6.60
N PHE A 304 9.60 -4.20 7.88
CA PHE A 304 8.78 -5.27 8.44
C PHE A 304 7.29 -4.96 8.31
N TRP A 305 6.86 -3.76 8.70
CA TRP A 305 5.47 -3.31 8.54
C TRP A 305 5.02 -3.37 7.08
N LEU A 306 5.83 -2.87 6.14
CA LEU A 306 5.52 -2.95 4.72
C LEU A 306 5.31 -4.40 4.26
N ARG A 307 6.16 -5.34 4.71
CA ARG A 307 6.05 -6.76 4.36
C ARG A 307 4.81 -7.41 4.98
N LEU A 308 4.54 -7.11 6.25
CA LEU A 308 3.41 -7.66 6.99
C LEU A 308 2.07 -7.21 6.38
N TYR A 309 1.97 -5.95 5.98
CA TYR A 309 0.73 -5.34 5.50
C TYR A 309 0.57 -5.43 3.97
N LYS A 310 1.55 -5.99 3.25
CA LYS A 310 1.54 -6.07 1.78
C LYS A 310 0.37 -6.86 1.19
N GLY A 311 -0.07 -7.92 1.87
CA GLY A 311 -1.24 -8.68 1.44
C GLY A 311 -2.51 -7.84 1.46
N PRO A 312 -2.87 -7.26 2.62
CA PRO A 312 -4.02 -6.38 2.77
C PRO A 312 -3.96 -5.08 1.95
N ILE A 313 -2.79 -4.43 1.89
CA ILE A 313 -2.57 -3.15 1.22
C ILE A 313 -1.39 -3.28 0.25
N PRO A 314 -1.62 -3.79 -0.98
CA PRO A 314 -0.55 -4.07 -1.94
C PRO A 314 0.29 -2.84 -2.33
N ASN A 315 -0.30 -1.64 -2.29
CA ASN A 315 0.34 -0.38 -2.65
C ASN A 315 0.80 0.43 -1.42
N LEU A 316 0.96 -0.19 -0.25
CA LEU A 316 1.30 0.50 0.99
C LEU A 316 2.57 1.36 0.88
N ALA A 317 3.61 0.83 0.25
CA ALA A 317 4.86 1.57 0.03
C ALA A 317 4.62 2.85 -0.81
N ALA A 318 3.79 2.76 -1.86
CA ALA A 318 3.43 3.92 -2.67
C ALA A 318 2.58 4.94 -1.89
N LEU A 319 1.68 4.48 -1.02
CA LEU A 319 0.91 5.38 -0.14
C LEU A 319 1.83 6.10 0.84
N ALA A 320 2.80 5.41 1.46
CA ALA A 320 3.79 6.03 2.34
C ALA A 320 4.63 7.09 1.60
N GLN A 321 5.03 6.83 0.34
CA GLN A 321 5.72 7.80 -0.51
C GLN A 321 4.84 9.03 -0.80
N TRP A 322 3.57 8.84 -1.15
CA TRP A 322 2.65 9.95 -1.36
C TRP A 322 2.46 10.79 -0.11
N ILE A 323 2.22 10.16 1.04
CA ILE A 323 2.07 10.86 2.32
C ILE A 323 3.34 11.64 2.67
N SER A 324 4.52 11.06 2.46
CA SER A 324 5.81 11.74 2.66
C SER A 324 5.99 12.98 1.78
N ARG A 325 5.51 12.94 0.53
CA ARG A 325 5.58 14.07 -0.40
C ARG A 325 4.52 15.13 -0.09
N LEU A 326 3.29 14.72 0.18
CA LEU A 326 2.14 15.62 0.29
C LEU A 326 2.07 16.29 1.66
N CYS A 327 2.42 15.60 2.73
CA CYS A 327 2.27 16.09 4.10
C CYS A 327 3.54 16.79 4.63
N THR A 328 4.19 17.61 3.81
CA THR A 328 5.34 18.44 4.25
C THR A 328 4.92 19.52 5.25
N GLY A 329 3.72 20.09 5.05
CA GLY A 329 3.00 20.94 5.99
C GLY A 329 1.91 20.16 6.75
N TRP A 330 1.29 20.81 7.73
CA TRP A 330 0.18 20.22 8.49
C TRP A 330 -1.05 20.10 7.58
N THR A 331 -1.36 18.87 7.20
CA THR A 331 -2.36 18.55 6.18
C THR A 331 -3.58 17.90 6.83
N THR A 332 -4.79 18.30 6.46
CA THR A 332 -5.99 17.65 6.98
C THR A 332 -6.09 16.20 6.50
N THR A 333 -6.43 15.29 7.41
CA THR A 333 -6.65 13.87 7.05
C THR A 333 -7.83 13.71 6.08
N ALA A 334 -8.84 14.59 6.17
CA ALA A 334 -9.99 14.60 5.29
C ALA A 334 -9.62 14.93 3.83
N SER A 335 -8.84 16.00 3.59
CA SER A 335 -8.38 16.31 2.23
C SER A 335 -7.45 15.24 1.69
N LEU A 336 -6.55 14.70 2.54
CA LEU A 336 -5.65 13.62 2.18
C LEU A 336 -6.41 12.35 1.76
N PHE A 337 -7.49 12.00 2.47
CA PHE A 337 -8.38 10.91 2.08
C PHE A 337 -9.04 11.21 0.72
N GLY A 338 -9.56 12.41 0.51
CA GLY A 338 -10.21 12.79 -0.75
C GLY A 338 -9.33 12.53 -1.98
N ILE A 339 -8.05 12.90 -1.91
CA ILE A 339 -7.12 12.75 -3.03
C ILE A 339 -6.53 11.34 -3.19
N LEU A 340 -6.30 10.62 -2.08
CA LEU A 340 -5.68 9.28 -2.12
C LEU A 340 -6.71 8.16 -2.25
N ARG A 341 -7.98 8.41 -1.99
CA ARG A 341 -9.07 7.42 -2.07
C ARG A 341 -9.05 6.59 -3.35
N PRO A 342 -8.85 7.14 -4.57
CA PRO A 342 -8.77 6.33 -5.79
C PRO A 342 -7.68 5.27 -5.75
N LEU A 343 -6.61 5.48 -4.98
CA LEU A 343 -5.49 4.56 -4.83
C LEU A 343 -5.74 3.49 -3.76
N ILE A 344 -6.77 3.63 -2.93
CA ILE A 344 -7.02 2.76 -1.78
C ILE A 344 -8.19 1.82 -2.11
N ARG A 345 -8.07 0.56 -1.68
CA ARG A 345 -9.15 -0.43 -1.78
C ARG A 345 -9.57 -0.83 -0.38
N SER A 346 -10.86 -1.06 -0.18
CA SER A 346 -11.36 -1.75 1.00
C SER A 346 -10.76 -3.15 1.09
N TYR A 347 -10.56 -3.66 2.30
CA TYR A 347 -10.02 -5.00 2.52
C TYR A 347 -10.79 -5.70 3.63
N TYR A 348 -11.48 -6.77 3.27
CA TYR A 348 -12.44 -7.46 4.14
C TYR A 348 -13.41 -6.47 4.80
N TYR A 349 -13.18 -6.14 6.07
CA TYR A 349 -14.04 -5.29 6.88
C TYR A 349 -13.55 -3.84 7.01
N ASP A 350 -12.31 -3.56 6.59
CA ASP A 350 -11.81 -2.20 6.55
C ASP A 350 -12.36 -1.48 5.31
N THR A 351 -13.04 -0.36 5.54
CA THR A 351 -13.37 0.59 4.46
C THR A 351 -12.11 1.27 3.92
N GLU A 352 -12.20 1.95 2.78
CA GLU A 352 -11.09 2.77 2.25
C GLU A 352 -10.57 3.78 3.29
N LYS A 353 -11.49 4.32 4.11
CA LYS A 353 -11.16 5.26 5.18
C LYS A 353 -10.45 4.57 6.33
N ASP A 354 -10.93 3.39 6.76
CA ASP A 354 -10.27 2.61 7.81
C ASP A 354 -8.85 2.20 7.39
N VAL A 355 -8.66 1.79 6.12
CA VAL A 355 -7.35 1.50 5.56
C VAL A 355 -6.43 2.71 5.68
N LEU A 356 -6.85 3.89 5.23
CA LEU A 356 -6.01 5.08 5.31
C LEU A 356 -5.72 5.48 6.76
N GLU A 357 -6.75 5.67 7.58
CA GLU A 357 -6.59 6.28 8.90
C GLU A 357 -5.97 5.31 9.91
N ARG A 358 -6.45 4.07 9.96
CA ARG A 358 -6.04 3.09 10.99
C ARG A 358 -4.84 2.27 10.56
N ARG A 359 -4.80 1.83 9.29
CA ARG A 359 -3.75 0.90 8.84
C ARG A 359 -2.54 1.58 8.25
N VAL A 360 -2.71 2.79 7.71
CA VAL A 360 -1.62 3.58 7.15
C VAL A 360 -1.19 4.67 8.13
N LEU A 361 -2.03 5.69 8.37
CA LEU A 361 -1.63 6.87 9.15
C LEU A 361 -1.31 6.52 10.62
N ALA A 362 -2.16 5.77 11.31
CA ALA A 362 -1.89 5.44 12.72
C ALA A 362 -0.64 4.57 12.88
N MET A 363 -0.40 3.62 11.95
CA MET A 363 0.84 2.84 11.95
C MET A 363 2.06 3.68 11.58
N MET A 364 1.94 4.61 10.64
CA MET A 364 3.00 5.57 10.33
C MET A 364 3.33 6.47 11.52
N LEU A 365 2.34 6.85 12.34
CA LEU A 365 2.55 7.56 13.60
C LEU A 365 3.34 6.67 14.58
N HIS A 366 2.93 5.41 14.77
CA HIS A 366 3.63 4.47 15.65
C HIS A 366 5.07 4.17 15.24
N LEU A 367 5.33 4.18 13.93
CA LEU A 367 6.67 4.03 13.36
C LEU A 367 7.49 5.33 13.41
N GLY A 368 6.94 6.43 13.94
CA GLY A 368 7.60 7.74 14.02
C GLY A 368 7.75 8.48 12.69
N LEU A 369 7.02 8.04 11.67
CA LEU A 369 7.12 8.59 10.31
C LEU A 369 6.34 9.89 10.17
N ILE A 370 5.23 10.03 10.88
CA ILE A 370 4.39 11.23 10.90
C ILE A 370 4.14 11.72 12.32
N SER A 371 3.85 13.01 12.45
CA SER A 371 3.18 13.61 13.61
C SER A 371 1.68 13.72 13.31
N TRP A 372 0.85 13.61 14.35
CA TRP A 372 -0.61 13.73 14.26
C TRP A 372 -1.12 14.69 15.33
N GLY A 373 -1.81 15.75 14.93
CA GLY A 373 -2.41 16.72 15.85
C GLY A 373 -3.84 17.07 15.50
N GLU A 374 -4.37 18.05 16.21
CA GLU A 374 -5.70 18.61 16.02
C GLU A 374 -5.57 20.13 15.83
N SER A 375 -6.10 20.64 14.72
CA SER A 375 -6.06 22.09 14.44
C SER A 375 -6.89 22.88 15.45
N SER A 376 -6.74 24.21 15.46
CA SER A 376 -7.54 25.12 16.30
C SER A 376 -9.06 24.98 16.12
N PHE A 377 -9.51 24.37 15.02
CA PHE A 377 -10.93 24.13 14.70
C PHE A 377 -11.39 22.69 14.97
N GLY A 378 -10.54 21.87 15.59
CA GLY A 378 -10.87 20.46 15.89
C GLY A 378 -10.61 19.48 14.75
N GLU A 379 -10.03 19.93 13.64
CA GLU A 379 -9.77 19.06 12.49
C GLU A 379 -8.48 18.25 12.68
N PRO A 380 -8.49 16.92 12.47
CA PRO A 380 -7.30 16.09 12.53
C PRO A 380 -6.33 16.40 11.39
N VAL A 381 -5.09 16.72 11.74
CA VAL A 381 -4.01 17.09 10.82
C VAL A 381 -2.78 16.20 11.02
N VAL A 382 -2.08 15.90 9.93
CA VAL A 382 -0.86 15.09 9.92
C VAL A 382 0.27 15.79 9.19
N ARG A 383 1.51 15.47 9.58
CA ARG A 383 2.72 16.00 8.95
C ARG A 383 3.82 14.95 8.96
N ILE A 384 4.59 14.83 7.88
CA ILE A 384 5.76 13.94 7.82
C ILE A 384 6.87 14.45 8.75
N THR A 385 7.48 13.57 9.53
CA THR A 385 8.65 13.89 10.33
C THR A 385 9.92 13.90 9.47
N PRO A 386 11.00 14.60 9.86
CA PRO A 386 12.28 14.51 9.16
C PRO A 386 12.81 13.08 9.08
N GLN A 387 12.63 12.30 10.15
CA GLN A 387 12.98 10.88 10.19
C GLN A 387 12.13 10.06 9.21
N GLY A 388 10.81 10.27 9.19
CA GLY A 388 9.90 9.59 8.28
C GLY A 388 10.28 9.80 6.82
N ARG A 389 10.60 11.05 6.46
CA ARG A 389 11.08 11.38 5.11
C ARG A 389 12.36 10.62 4.77
N ALA A 390 13.33 10.56 5.68
CA ALA A 390 14.58 9.82 5.46
C ALA A 390 14.35 8.31 5.30
N ILE A 391 13.60 7.69 6.22
CA ILE A 391 13.29 6.25 6.21
C ILE A 391 12.55 5.86 4.93
N ILE A 392 11.50 6.60 4.56
CA ILE A 392 10.68 6.29 3.39
C ILE A 392 11.50 6.46 2.10
N SER A 393 12.32 7.51 1.97
CA SER A 393 13.15 7.73 0.78
C SER A 393 14.26 6.68 0.60
N GLY A 394 14.82 6.16 1.70
CA GLY A 394 15.92 5.20 1.70
C GLY A 394 15.50 3.73 1.58
N ASN A 395 14.21 3.42 1.73
CA ASN A 395 13.72 2.03 1.82
C ASN A 395 12.57 1.79 0.84
N ALA A 396 12.85 1.06 -0.24
CA ALA A 396 11.82 0.53 -1.12
C ALA A 396 11.63 -0.97 -0.85
N LEU A 397 10.38 -1.43 -0.93
CA LEU A 397 10.03 -2.85 -0.90
C LEU A 397 9.83 -3.35 -2.33
N LEU A 398 10.43 -4.48 -2.70
CA LEU A 398 10.23 -5.06 -4.02
C LEU A 398 8.87 -5.75 -4.11
N PHE A 399 8.28 -5.78 -5.30
CA PHE A 399 7.01 -6.47 -5.56
C PHE A 399 7.03 -7.98 -5.23
N GLU A 400 8.19 -8.63 -5.26
CA GLU A 400 8.35 -10.04 -4.90
C GLU A 400 8.57 -10.29 -3.41
N ASP A 401 8.92 -9.27 -2.62
CA ASP A 401 9.23 -9.44 -1.20
C ASP A 401 8.00 -9.95 -0.45
N LYS A 402 8.06 -11.19 0.03
CA LYS A 402 7.02 -11.78 0.87
C LYS A 402 7.58 -11.99 2.26
N LEU A 403 6.75 -11.75 3.27
CA LEU A 403 7.05 -12.17 4.62
C LEU A 403 6.82 -13.69 4.69
N GLN A 404 7.88 -14.46 4.94
CA GLN A 404 7.75 -15.86 5.34
C GLN A 404 7.73 -15.89 6.87
N MET A 405 6.56 -16.15 7.42
CA MET A 405 6.36 -16.50 8.82
C MET A 405 5.94 -17.96 8.83
N ASP A 406 6.48 -18.76 9.76
CA ASP A 406 5.96 -20.11 9.96
C ASP A 406 4.44 -20.02 10.19
N GLU A 407 3.69 -20.67 9.30
CA GLU A 407 2.23 -20.56 9.19
C GLU A 407 1.57 -21.07 10.48
N GLN A 408 1.23 -20.13 11.35
CA GLN A 408 0.09 -20.24 12.24
C GLN A 408 -0.75 -18.96 12.09
N LEU A 409 -1.15 -18.67 10.85
CA LEU A 409 -2.38 -17.91 10.65
C LEU A 409 -3.51 -18.91 10.91
N PRO A 410 -4.33 -18.76 11.96
CA PRO A 410 -5.59 -19.49 11.96
C PRO A 410 -6.34 -19.03 10.72
N ALA A 411 -6.57 -19.94 9.79
CA ALA A 411 -7.62 -19.79 8.81
C ALA A 411 -8.88 -19.55 9.63
N TYR A 412 -9.40 -18.31 9.62
CA TYR A 412 -10.71 -18.01 10.19
C TYR A 412 -11.76 -18.68 9.30
N GLY A 413 -11.92 -19.99 9.48
CA GLY A 413 -13.04 -20.80 9.02
C GLY A 413 -13.85 -21.18 10.26
N GLY A 414 -15.02 -20.54 10.38
CA GLY A 414 -16.00 -20.75 11.44
C GLY A 414 -17.16 -19.79 11.28
#